data_AF-C4WXV4-F1
#
_entry.id   AF-C4WXV4-F1
#
_cell.length_a   1.000
_cell.length_b   1.000
_cell.length_c   1.000
_cell.angle_alpha   90.00
_cell.angle_beta   90.00
_cell.angle_gamma   90.00
#
_symmetry.space_group_name_H-M   'P 1'
#
loop_
_entity.id
_entity.type
_entity.pdbx_description
1 polymer ?
#
loop_
_entity_poly.entity_id
_entity_poly.type
_entity_poly.pdbx_seq_one_letter_code
_entity_poly.pdbx_strand_id
1 'polypeptide(L)'
;MSAENEIADSSSSGSEMEQDTPLKHKSGFKGEGDDIMPNLPPIVKKRVKALKKLLVSQTDVDTKFYTELHVLECKYHKEYLAYYNKRSDIVQGNYEPTEEECDFPSDEEDDVKDLSTDMEGKVKLEESKVNDGIVDSTSDKLKGIPDFWLTILKNTSLISDMIQPHDEPILSHLTDIKVYLLEEPMGFALEFHFSLMNGLPILY
;
A
#
# COMPACT_ATOMS: atom_id res chain seq x y z
N MET A 1 38.97 -36.97 30.99
CA MET A 1 38.03 -37.74 30.16
C MET A 1 36.66 -37.18 30.47
N SER A 2 36.22 -36.16 29.73
CA SER A 2 35.37 -36.21 28.51
C SER A 2 33.98 -35.70 28.94
N ALA A 3 33.53 -34.52 28.46
CA ALA A 3 32.64 -34.32 27.30
C ALA A 3 31.27 -35.01 27.54
N GLU A 4 30.06 -34.46 27.36
CA GLU A 4 29.44 -33.50 26.41
C GLU A 4 28.22 -32.87 27.14
N ASN A 5 27.91 -31.57 27.05
CA ASN A 5 27.11 -30.86 26.02
C ASN A 5 25.70 -31.45 25.76
N GLU A 6 24.64 -30.70 26.08
CA GLU A 6 23.47 -30.52 25.20
C GLU A 6 22.64 -29.28 25.61
N ILE A 7 22.37 -28.46 24.60
CA ILE A 7 21.70 -27.15 24.58
C ILE A 7 20.43 -27.34 23.75
N ALA A 8 19.29 -26.81 24.20
CA ALA A 8 18.12 -26.46 23.38
C ALA A 8 17.16 -25.65 24.26
N ASP A 9 16.42 -24.63 23.84
CA ASP A 9 16.39 -23.73 22.71
C ASP A 9 15.28 -22.74 23.11
N SER A 10 15.56 -21.44 23.16
CA SER A 10 14.51 -20.43 23.33
C SER A 10 14.94 -19.17 22.58
N SER A 11 14.69 -19.19 21.27
CA SER A 11 14.86 -18.05 20.38
C SER A 11 13.83 -16.96 20.71
N SER A 12 14.28 -15.96 21.48
CA SER A 12 13.64 -14.65 21.56
C SER A 12 14.25 -13.76 20.47
N SER A 13 13.52 -13.52 19.38
CA SER A 13 13.93 -12.58 18.34
C SER A 13 13.65 -11.15 18.78
N GLY A 14 14.60 -10.56 19.51
CA GLY A 14 14.76 -9.12 19.63
C GLY A 14 15.60 -8.61 18.46
N SER A 15 15.02 -7.76 17.61
CA SER A 15 15.75 -7.05 16.56
C SER A 15 16.45 -5.84 17.16
N GLU A 16 17.72 -5.99 17.54
CA GLU A 16 18.60 -4.87 17.88
C GLU A 16 19.10 -4.21 16.59
N MET A 17 18.64 -2.98 16.33
CA MET A 17 19.22 -2.10 15.30
C MET A 17 20.55 -1.52 15.83
N GLU A 18 21.62 -1.80 15.12
CA GLU A 18 22.97 -1.29 15.42
C GLU A 18 23.01 0.24 15.39
N GLN A 19 23.73 0.80 16.37
CA GLN A 19 23.95 2.23 16.56
C GLN A 19 24.85 2.80 15.47
N ASP A 20 24.40 3.91 14.89
CA ASP A 20 25.03 4.61 13.77
C ASP A 20 26.31 5.35 14.23
N THR A 21 27.46 4.84 13.81
CA THR A 21 28.74 5.56 13.84
C THR A 21 29.08 5.99 12.42
N PRO A 22 29.76 7.14 12.20
CA PRO A 22 29.93 7.71 10.86
C PRO A 22 30.56 6.71 9.89
N LEU A 23 29.71 6.10 9.05
CA LEU A 23 30.10 5.07 8.10
C LEU A 23 31.01 5.72 7.07
N LYS A 24 32.32 5.44 7.18
CA LYS A 24 33.24 5.55 6.04
C LYS A 24 32.66 4.66 4.95
N HIS A 25 31.96 5.25 3.98
CA HIS A 25 31.28 4.56 2.88
C HIS A 25 32.29 3.67 2.14
N LYS A 26 32.30 2.40 2.53
CA LYS A 26 33.01 1.28 1.91
C LYS A 26 32.03 0.10 1.75
N SER A 27 30.78 0.36 1.41
CA SER A 27 29.90 -0.67 0.86
C SER A 27 30.08 -0.69 -0.65
N GLY A 28 31.00 -1.52 -1.12
CA GLY A 28 31.17 -1.77 -2.55
C GLY A 28 29.93 -2.47 -3.09
N PHE A 29 29.30 -1.92 -4.12
CA PHE A 29 28.36 -2.62 -4.99
C PHE A 29 29.01 -3.93 -5.45
N LYS A 30 28.53 -5.06 -4.93
CA LYS A 30 29.00 -6.40 -5.29
C LYS A 30 28.10 -6.93 -6.39
N GLY A 31 28.44 -6.59 -7.64
CA GLY A 31 27.70 -7.05 -8.81
C GLY A 31 28.23 -8.39 -9.31
N GLU A 32 27.40 -9.12 -10.08
CA GLU A 32 27.74 -10.41 -10.70
C GLU A 32 29.03 -10.37 -11.57
N GLY A 33 29.52 -9.18 -11.92
CA GLY A 33 30.76 -8.97 -12.68
C GLY A 33 32.05 -8.82 -11.85
N ASP A 34 32.00 -8.85 -10.51
CA ASP A 34 33.22 -8.69 -9.68
C ASP A 34 34.23 -9.83 -9.85
N ASP A 35 33.79 -11.01 -10.31
CA ASP A 35 34.64 -12.17 -10.62
C ASP A 35 35.51 -11.97 -11.89
N ILE A 36 35.16 -11.00 -12.73
CA ILE A 36 35.89 -10.68 -13.97
C ILE A 36 37.06 -9.72 -13.70
N MET A 37 36.96 -8.88 -12.65
CA MET A 37 37.98 -7.88 -12.32
C MET A 37 39.40 -8.40 -12.08
N PRO A 38 39.65 -9.53 -11.38
CA PRO A 38 41.01 -10.01 -11.15
C PRO A 38 41.74 -10.44 -12.42
N ASN A 39 41.02 -10.83 -13.48
CA ASN A 39 41.60 -11.32 -14.74
C ASN A 39 41.92 -10.22 -15.77
N LEU A 40 41.59 -8.97 -15.48
CA LEU A 40 41.83 -7.85 -16.40
C LEU A 40 43.29 -7.35 -16.38
N PRO A 41 43.82 -6.88 -17.53
CA PRO A 41 45.13 -6.22 -17.57
C PRO A 41 45.19 -5.00 -16.63
N PRO A 42 46.37 -4.66 -16.06
CA PRO A 42 46.50 -3.57 -15.10
C PRO A 42 45.97 -2.22 -15.58
N ILE A 43 46.15 -1.91 -16.87
CA ILE A 43 45.66 -0.66 -17.46
C ILE A 43 44.13 -0.62 -17.53
N VAL A 44 43.48 -1.75 -17.76
CA VAL A 44 42.02 -1.88 -17.76
C VAL A 44 41.49 -1.77 -16.34
N LYS A 45 42.12 -2.43 -15.36
CA LYS A 45 41.79 -2.29 -13.94
C LYS A 45 41.82 -0.83 -13.47
N LYS A 46 42.81 -0.06 -13.92
CA LYS A 46 42.90 1.38 -13.61
C LYS A 46 41.71 2.17 -14.17
N ARG A 47 41.29 1.89 -15.41
CA ARG A 47 40.11 2.51 -16.03
C ARG A 47 38.82 2.12 -15.31
N VAL A 48 38.64 0.83 -14.99
CA VAL A 48 37.47 0.35 -14.23
C VAL A 48 37.38 1.02 -12.87
N LYS A 49 38.49 1.17 -12.13
CA LYS A 49 38.50 1.92 -10.86
C LYS A 49 38.09 3.38 -11.03
N ALA A 50 38.53 4.04 -12.10
CA ALA A 50 38.11 5.41 -12.41
C ALA A 50 36.60 5.48 -12.71
N LEU A 51 36.06 4.51 -13.46
CA LEU A 51 34.62 4.41 -13.73
C LEU A 51 33.81 4.12 -12.47
N LYS A 52 34.27 3.22 -11.58
CA LYS A 52 33.61 2.97 -10.30
C LYS A 52 33.56 4.26 -9.45
N LYS A 53 34.64 5.05 -9.44
CA LYS A 53 34.65 6.35 -8.76
C LYS A 53 33.65 7.33 -9.37
N LEU A 54 33.54 7.38 -10.70
CA LEU A 54 32.56 8.21 -11.39
C LEU A 54 31.12 7.79 -11.06
N LEU A 55 30.85 6.49 -10.99
CA LEU A 55 29.53 5.96 -10.61
C LEU A 55 29.15 6.35 -9.18
N VAL A 56 30.10 6.30 -8.23
CA VAL A 56 29.85 6.80 -6.86
C VAL A 56 29.47 8.29 -6.89
N SER A 57 30.17 9.11 -7.66
CA SER A 57 29.81 10.54 -7.79
C SER A 57 28.45 10.75 -8.45
N GLN A 58 28.00 9.86 -9.33
CA GLN A 58 26.64 9.89 -9.86
C GLN A 58 25.61 9.54 -8.78
N THR A 59 25.86 8.50 -7.98
CA THR A 59 25.01 8.13 -6.84
C THR A 59 24.90 9.25 -5.81
N ASP A 60 25.95 10.04 -5.59
CA ASP A 60 25.89 11.23 -4.71
C ASP A 60 24.91 12.28 -5.23
N VAL A 61 24.77 12.42 -6.55
CA VAL A 61 23.78 13.32 -7.18
C VAL A 61 22.38 12.72 -7.08
N ASP A 62 22.23 11.42 -7.38
CA ASP A 62 20.96 10.72 -7.27
C ASP A 62 20.41 10.79 -5.85
N THR A 63 21.27 10.63 -4.83
CA THR A 63 20.89 10.75 -3.41
C THR A 63 20.27 12.11 -3.13
N LYS A 64 20.89 13.21 -3.59
CA LYS A 64 20.33 14.57 -3.42
C LYS A 64 18.99 14.71 -4.11
N PHE A 65 18.88 14.20 -5.35
CA PHE A 65 17.64 14.23 -6.10
C PHE A 65 16.50 13.51 -5.36
N TYR A 66 16.72 12.28 -4.89
CA TYR A 66 15.70 11.52 -4.17
C TYR A 66 15.37 12.12 -2.80
N THR A 67 16.35 12.74 -2.12
CA THR A 67 16.09 13.49 -0.89
C THR A 67 15.19 14.70 -1.14
N GLU A 68 15.48 15.51 -2.15
CA GLU A 68 14.66 16.66 -2.50
C GLU A 68 13.27 16.25 -3.01
N LEU A 69 13.19 15.15 -3.78
CA LEU A 69 11.92 14.58 -4.23
C LEU A 69 11.05 14.14 -3.05
N HIS A 70 11.60 13.42 -2.07
CA HIS A 70 10.85 12.97 -0.90
C HIS A 70 10.32 14.13 -0.06
N VAL A 71 11.11 15.19 0.11
CA VAL A 71 10.66 16.42 0.78
C VAL A 71 9.48 17.04 0.03
N LEU A 72 9.51 17.02 -1.30
CA LEU A 72 8.44 17.49 -2.15
C LEU A 72 7.17 16.61 -2.02
N GLU A 73 7.34 15.29 -2.01
CA GLU A 73 6.26 14.33 -1.78
C GLU A 73 5.61 14.54 -0.42
N CYS A 74 6.41 14.68 0.65
CA CYS A 74 5.93 14.98 2.00
C CYS A 74 5.12 16.29 2.07
N LYS A 75 5.57 17.32 1.33
CA LYS A 75 4.87 18.60 1.27
C LYS A 75 3.48 18.44 0.65
N TYR A 76 3.38 17.88 -0.55
CA TYR A 76 2.10 17.77 -1.24
C TYR A 76 1.19 16.70 -0.64
N HIS A 77 1.74 15.66 -0.02
CA HIS A 77 0.95 14.69 0.72
C HIS A 77 0.10 15.36 1.81
N LYS A 78 0.63 16.36 2.51
CA LYS A 78 -0.12 17.15 3.52
C LYS A 78 -1.32 17.88 2.89
N GLU A 79 -1.20 18.35 1.65
CA GLU A 79 -2.31 18.98 0.91
C GLU A 79 -3.35 17.93 0.46
N TYR A 80 -2.92 16.71 0.11
CA TYR A 80 -3.81 15.63 -0.27
C TYR A 80 -4.66 15.07 0.88
N LEU A 81 -4.22 15.24 2.13
CA LEU A 81 -4.93 14.70 3.31
C LEU A 81 -6.40 15.13 3.38
N ALA A 82 -6.72 16.36 2.97
CA ALA A 82 -8.10 16.85 2.97
C ALA A 82 -9.00 16.03 2.04
N TYR A 83 -8.50 15.69 0.85
CA TYR A 83 -9.24 14.86 -0.12
C TYR A 83 -9.36 13.42 0.36
N TYR A 84 -8.30 12.84 0.93
CA TYR A 84 -8.34 11.47 1.44
C TYR A 84 -9.27 11.31 2.64
N ASN A 85 -9.28 12.27 3.56
CA ASN A 85 -10.20 12.27 4.69
C ASN A 85 -11.65 12.43 4.21
N LYS A 86 -11.91 13.37 3.28
CA LYS A 86 -13.25 13.54 2.71
C LYS A 86 -13.72 12.28 1.97
N ARG A 87 -12.85 11.64 1.18
CA ARG A 87 -13.15 10.34 0.55
C ARG A 87 -13.50 9.29 1.60
N SER A 88 -12.73 9.19 2.68
CA SER A 88 -13.01 8.27 3.78
C SER A 88 -14.39 8.52 4.40
N ASP A 89 -14.76 9.80 4.59
CA ASP A 89 -16.07 10.15 5.13
C ASP A 89 -17.22 9.77 4.19
N ILE A 90 -17.07 9.98 2.88
CA ILE A 90 -18.05 9.58 1.86
C ILE A 90 -18.17 8.05 1.79
N VAL A 91 -17.05 7.34 1.66
CA VAL A 91 -17.02 5.87 1.55
C VAL A 91 -17.65 5.21 2.76
N GLN A 92 -17.46 5.76 3.96
CA GLN A 92 -18.05 5.22 5.18
C GLN A 92 -19.48 5.72 5.45
N GLY A 93 -20.01 6.64 4.64
CA GLY A 93 -21.33 7.25 4.85
C GLY A 93 -21.40 8.15 6.09
N ASN A 94 -20.29 8.79 6.46
CA ASN A 94 -20.24 9.80 7.51
C ASN A 94 -20.48 11.22 6.96
N TYR A 95 -20.37 11.39 5.64
CA TYR A 95 -20.67 12.63 4.92
C TYR A 95 -21.45 12.31 3.65
N GLU A 96 -22.56 13.00 3.45
CA GLU A 96 -23.37 12.89 2.23
C GLU A 96 -22.95 14.02 1.25
N PRO A 97 -22.48 13.69 0.03
CA PRO A 97 -22.12 14.68 -0.98
C PRO A 97 -23.28 15.61 -1.33
N THR A 98 -22.97 16.89 -1.62
CA THR A 98 -23.97 17.84 -2.11
C THR A 98 -24.25 17.65 -3.60
N GLU A 99 -25.38 18.16 -4.10
CA GLU A 99 -25.71 18.13 -5.54
C GLU A 99 -24.60 18.74 -6.41
N GLU A 100 -23.98 19.82 -5.93
CA GLU A 100 -22.87 20.52 -6.59
C GLU A 100 -21.59 19.65 -6.66
N GLU A 101 -21.35 18.81 -5.66
CA GLU A 101 -20.20 17.90 -5.62
C GLU A 101 -20.41 16.65 -6.48
N CYS A 102 -21.67 16.31 -6.72
CA CYS A 102 -22.09 15.24 -7.64
C CYS A 102 -22.17 15.70 -9.10
N ASP A 103 -22.14 17.01 -9.37
CA ASP A 103 -22.12 17.58 -10.72
C ASP A 103 -20.73 17.41 -11.37
N PHE A 104 -20.40 16.14 -11.63
CA PHE A 104 -19.22 15.75 -12.39
C PHE A 104 -19.66 15.51 -13.84
N PRO A 105 -19.01 16.17 -14.83
CA PRO A 105 -19.26 15.90 -16.25
C PRO A 105 -18.67 14.52 -16.58
N SER A 106 -19.39 13.48 -16.19
CA SER A 106 -19.16 12.12 -16.69
C SER A 106 -19.59 12.13 -18.15
N ASP A 107 -18.69 11.73 -19.06
CA ASP A 107 -19.08 11.41 -20.42
C ASP A 107 -20.24 10.39 -20.38
N GLU A 108 -21.19 10.62 -21.27
CA GLU A 108 -22.55 10.11 -21.31
C GLU A 108 -22.62 8.56 -21.28
N GLU A 109 -23.40 8.00 -20.35
CA GLU A 109 -24.16 6.74 -20.41
C GLU A 109 -23.48 5.39 -20.77
N ASP A 110 -22.21 5.32 -21.20
CA ASP A 110 -21.57 4.08 -21.66
C ASP A 110 -20.70 3.36 -20.59
N ASP A 111 -20.16 4.07 -19.58
CA ASP A 111 -19.26 3.47 -18.57
C ASP A 111 -19.99 2.79 -17.39
N VAL A 112 -21.31 3.02 -17.21
CA VAL A 112 -22.10 2.41 -16.12
C VAL A 112 -22.48 0.94 -16.40
N LYS A 113 -22.28 0.44 -17.62
CA LYS A 113 -22.54 -0.97 -17.97
C LYS A 113 -21.43 -1.92 -17.50
N ASP A 114 -20.21 -1.44 -17.31
CA ASP A 114 -19.08 -2.30 -16.94
C ASP A 114 -19.07 -2.59 -15.42
N LEU A 115 -19.46 -1.62 -14.57
CA LEU A 115 -19.53 -1.82 -13.12
C LEU A 115 -20.83 -2.47 -12.61
N SER A 116 -21.94 -2.39 -13.34
CA SER A 116 -23.24 -2.87 -12.86
C SER A 116 -23.39 -4.39 -12.88
N THR A 117 -22.67 -5.08 -13.77
CA THR A 117 -22.83 -6.53 -13.99
C THR A 117 -22.25 -7.41 -12.87
N ASP A 118 -21.36 -6.87 -12.02
CA ASP A 118 -20.76 -7.62 -10.90
C ASP A 118 -21.55 -7.49 -9.57
N MET A 119 -22.43 -6.49 -9.43
CA MET A 119 -23.21 -6.26 -8.19
C MET A 119 -24.46 -7.16 -8.11
N GLU A 120 -24.95 -7.67 -9.24
CA GLU A 120 -26.18 -8.47 -9.33
C GLU A 120 -26.01 -9.90 -8.74
N GLY A 121 -24.77 -10.34 -8.47
CA GLY A 121 -24.47 -11.67 -7.94
C GLY A 121 -24.67 -11.86 -6.43
N LYS A 122 -24.76 -10.77 -5.63
CA LYS A 122 -24.82 -10.87 -4.15
C LYS A 122 -26.13 -10.43 -3.50
N VAL A 123 -27.07 -9.83 -4.23
CA VAL A 123 -28.39 -9.43 -3.69
C VAL A 123 -29.46 -10.43 -4.13
N LYS A 124 -29.57 -11.56 -3.41
CA LYS A 124 -30.76 -12.42 -3.48
C LYS A 124 -31.86 -11.83 -2.58
N LEU A 125 -32.61 -10.88 -3.13
CA LEU A 125 -33.90 -10.46 -2.57
C LEU A 125 -34.97 -10.83 -3.60
N GLU A 126 -35.88 -11.70 -3.19
CA GLU A 126 -36.92 -12.25 -4.04
C GLU A 126 -37.82 -11.15 -4.59
N GLU A 127 -38.03 -11.17 -5.90
CA GLU A 127 -38.93 -10.26 -6.60
C GLU A 127 -40.37 -10.43 -6.10
N SER A 128 -40.94 -9.37 -5.55
CA SER A 128 -42.39 -9.21 -5.44
C SER A 128 -42.78 -7.84 -6.00
N LYS A 129 -43.66 -7.88 -7.00
CA LYS A 129 -44.15 -6.71 -7.73
C LYS A 129 -45.05 -5.81 -6.88
N VAL A 130 -45.12 -4.55 -7.34
CA VAL A 130 -46.09 -3.45 -7.05
C VAL A 130 -45.90 -2.84 -5.64
N ASN A 131 -45.75 -1.53 -5.43
CA ASN A 131 -46.51 -0.40 -5.95
C ASN A 131 -45.82 0.96 -5.70
N ASP A 132 -46.25 1.95 -6.48
CA ASP A 132 -45.97 3.37 -6.38
C ASP A 132 -46.39 3.94 -5.00
N GLY A 133 -45.47 4.63 -4.32
CA GLY A 133 -45.75 5.41 -3.11
C GLY A 133 -45.38 4.77 -1.75
N ILE A 134 -44.08 4.61 -1.47
CA ILE A 134 -43.58 4.56 -0.08
C ILE A 134 -42.34 5.46 0.01
N VAL A 135 -42.52 6.60 0.67
CA VAL A 135 -41.44 7.41 1.24
C VAL A 135 -40.69 6.57 2.27
N ASP A 136 -39.41 6.39 2.00
CA ASP A 136 -38.31 6.42 2.97
C ASP A 136 -38.36 5.42 4.14
N SER A 137 -37.99 4.17 3.87
CA SER A 137 -37.57 3.20 4.90
C SER A 137 -36.44 2.28 4.42
N THR A 138 -35.76 2.64 3.33
CA THR A 138 -34.59 1.93 2.79
C THR A 138 -33.28 2.72 2.93
N SER A 139 -33.36 4.02 3.26
CA SER A 139 -32.20 4.92 3.43
C SER A 139 -31.25 4.46 4.55
N ASP A 140 -31.79 3.90 5.65
CA ASP A 140 -30.99 3.41 6.78
C ASP A 140 -30.16 2.14 6.48
N LYS A 141 -30.34 1.47 5.32
CA LYS A 141 -29.67 0.21 5.00
C LYS A 141 -28.43 0.32 4.11
N LEU A 142 -28.22 1.47 3.45
CA LEU A 142 -27.08 1.66 2.55
C LEU A 142 -26.20 2.78 3.08
N LYS A 143 -25.55 2.54 4.23
CA LYS A 143 -24.57 3.48 4.78
C LYS A 143 -23.26 3.38 3.99
N GLY A 144 -22.90 4.46 3.30
CA GLY A 144 -21.63 4.56 2.57
C GLY A 144 -21.59 3.72 1.29
N ILE A 145 -20.38 3.33 0.87
CA ILE A 145 -20.14 2.52 -0.32
C ILE A 145 -19.62 1.14 0.11
N PRO A 146 -20.47 0.09 0.06
CA PRO A 146 -20.07 -1.27 0.45
C PRO A 146 -18.91 -1.80 -0.40
N ASP A 147 -18.03 -2.61 0.22
CA ASP A 147 -16.91 -3.29 -0.44
C ASP A 147 -15.99 -2.37 -1.28
N PHE A 148 -15.97 -1.06 -1.02
CA PHE A 148 -15.24 -0.07 -1.82
C PHE A 148 -13.75 -0.45 -1.98
N TRP A 149 -13.06 -0.70 -0.87
CA TRP A 149 -11.63 -1.04 -0.91
C TRP A 149 -11.36 -2.43 -1.46
N LEU A 150 -12.18 -3.43 -1.12
CA LEU A 150 -12.07 -4.77 -1.69
C LEU A 150 -12.18 -4.73 -3.22
N THR A 151 -13.16 -3.97 -3.73
CA THR A 151 -13.37 -3.76 -5.18
C THR A 151 -12.14 -3.12 -5.82
N ILE A 152 -11.59 -2.05 -5.23
CA ILE A 152 -10.39 -1.38 -5.74
C ILE A 152 -9.17 -2.33 -5.75
N LEU A 153 -8.95 -3.07 -4.67
CA LEU A 153 -7.80 -3.97 -4.56
C LEU A 153 -7.90 -5.12 -5.59
N LYS A 154 -9.10 -5.66 -5.84
CA LYS A 154 -9.33 -6.69 -6.86
C LYS A 154 -9.20 -6.16 -8.29
N ASN A 155 -9.47 -4.88 -8.51
CA ASN A 155 -9.28 -4.22 -9.80
C ASN A 155 -7.83 -3.76 -10.05
N THR A 156 -6.94 -3.91 -9.07
CA THR A 156 -5.51 -3.57 -9.19
C THR A 156 -4.71 -4.82 -9.53
N SER A 157 -4.18 -4.92 -10.75
CA SER A 157 -3.57 -6.15 -11.31
C SER A 157 -2.55 -6.84 -10.38
N LEU A 158 -1.58 -6.10 -9.86
CA LEU A 158 -0.55 -6.66 -8.97
C LEU A 158 -1.10 -7.18 -7.64
N ILE A 159 -2.17 -6.57 -7.13
CA ILE A 159 -2.74 -6.89 -5.82
C ILE A 159 -3.78 -8.01 -5.94
N SER A 160 -4.55 -8.02 -7.03
CA SER A 160 -5.60 -9.02 -7.29
C SER A 160 -5.04 -10.44 -7.26
N ASP A 161 -3.88 -10.67 -7.89
CA ASP A 161 -3.19 -11.97 -7.89
C ASP A 161 -2.72 -12.42 -6.49
N MET A 162 -2.61 -11.49 -5.54
CA MET A 162 -2.22 -11.77 -4.16
C MET A 162 -3.40 -12.07 -3.23
N ILE A 163 -4.63 -11.71 -3.63
CA ILE A 163 -5.84 -11.89 -2.81
C ILE A 163 -6.40 -13.29 -3.02
N GLN A 164 -6.54 -14.04 -1.92
CA GLN A 164 -7.12 -15.38 -1.93
C GLN A 164 -8.60 -15.36 -1.53
N PRO A 165 -9.40 -16.38 -1.88
CA PRO A 165 -10.84 -16.40 -1.57
C PRO A 165 -11.19 -16.26 -0.07
N HIS A 166 -10.28 -16.63 0.84
CA HIS A 166 -10.49 -16.48 2.27
C HIS A 166 -10.13 -15.09 2.82
N ASP A 167 -9.44 -14.27 2.03
CA ASP A 167 -9.12 -12.88 2.39
C ASP A 167 -10.32 -11.97 2.14
N GLU A 168 -11.18 -12.30 1.15
CA GLU A 168 -12.32 -11.45 0.78
C GLU A 168 -13.26 -11.10 1.95
N PRO A 169 -13.67 -12.05 2.83
CA PRO A 169 -14.51 -11.72 3.98
C PRO A 169 -13.81 -10.84 5.02
N ILE A 170 -12.47 -10.80 5.05
CA ILE A 170 -11.71 -9.94 5.94
C ILE A 170 -11.58 -8.54 5.30
N LEU A 171 -11.26 -8.50 4.01
CA LEU A 171 -11.11 -7.28 3.22
C LEU A 171 -12.44 -6.54 3.00
N SER A 172 -13.59 -7.21 3.08
CA SER A 172 -14.90 -6.53 3.11
C SER A 172 -15.08 -5.63 4.33
N HIS A 173 -14.30 -5.86 5.40
CA HIS A 173 -14.28 -5.00 6.58
C HIS A 173 -13.29 -3.84 6.48
N LEU A 174 -12.49 -3.75 5.43
CA LEU A 174 -11.51 -2.67 5.21
C LEU A 174 -12.23 -1.36 4.89
N THR A 175 -12.13 -0.38 5.80
CA THR A 175 -12.85 0.90 5.70
C THR A 175 -11.98 2.04 5.18
N ASP A 176 -10.66 1.97 5.37
CA ASP A 176 -9.72 2.96 4.83
C ASP A 176 -8.31 2.38 4.66
N ILE A 177 -7.57 2.93 3.71
CA ILE A 177 -6.13 2.70 3.55
C ILE A 177 -5.46 4.07 3.58
N LYS A 178 -4.64 4.30 4.61
CA LYS A 178 -3.92 5.57 4.80
C LYS A 178 -2.44 5.37 4.49
N VAL A 179 -1.83 6.38 3.86
CA VAL A 179 -0.39 6.45 3.62
C VAL A 179 0.17 7.55 4.52
N TYR A 180 1.31 7.27 5.16
CA TYR A 180 2.07 8.26 5.94
C TYR A 180 3.47 8.32 5.39
N LEU A 181 3.91 9.51 4.96
CA LEU A 181 5.30 9.71 4.55
C LEU A 181 6.14 10.08 5.77
N LEU A 182 7.24 9.34 5.97
CA LEU A 182 8.16 9.50 7.09
C LEU A 182 9.34 10.37 6.65
N GLU A 183 9.55 11.50 7.33
CA GLU A 183 10.64 12.44 7.00
C GLU A 183 12.00 11.87 7.48
N GLU A 184 12.07 11.30 8.67
CA GLU A 184 13.29 10.69 9.24
C GLU A 184 12.99 9.42 10.07
N PRO A 185 13.50 8.23 9.70
CA PRO A 185 14.17 7.93 8.42
C PRO A 185 13.21 8.07 7.24
N MET A 186 13.76 8.45 6.07
CA MET A 186 12.98 8.57 4.83
C MET A 186 12.26 7.26 4.52
N GLY A 187 10.94 7.31 4.37
CA GLY A 187 10.15 6.14 4.05
C GLY A 187 8.66 6.43 4.03
N PHE A 188 7.87 5.37 4.08
CA PHE A 188 6.43 5.48 4.20
C PHE A 188 5.87 4.32 5.03
N ALA A 189 4.69 4.54 5.60
CA ALA A 189 3.88 3.52 6.24
C ALA A 189 2.49 3.47 5.57
N LEU A 190 1.95 2.26 5.46
CA LEU A 190 0.57 2.02 5.07
C LEU A 190 -0.19 1.55 6.30
N GLU A 191 -1.32 2.18 6.59
CA GLU A 191 -2.25 1.73 7.63
C GLU A 191 -3.53 1.23 6.97
N PHE A 192 -3.93 0.02 7.37
CA PHE A 192 -5.17 -0.62 6.94
C PHE A 192 -6.16 -0.57 8.10
N HIS A 193 -7.27 0.14 7.89
CA HIS A 193 -8.27 0.40 8.93
C HIS A 193 -9.46 -0.55 8.72
N PHE A 194 -9.74 -1.41 9.70
CA PHE A 194 -10.84 -2.37 9.62
C PHE A 194 -11.97 -2.00 10.58
N SER A 195 -13.21 -2.22 10.14
CA SER A 195 -14.38 -2.19 11.01
C SER A 195 -14.39 -3.38 11.98
N LEU A 196 -15.08 -3.24 13.11
CA LEU A 196 -15.25 -4.32 14.07
C LEU A 196 -16.05 -5.47 13.44
N MET A 197 -15.44 -6.64 13.32
CA MET A 197 -16.14 -7.86 12.93
C MET A 197 -17.02 -8.35 14.10
N ASN A 198 -18.32 -8.11 14.01
CA ASN A 198 -19.27 -8.72 14.94
C ASN A 198 -19.35 -10.23 14.64
N GLY A 199 -18.61 -11.06 15.39
CA GLY A 199 -18.92 -12.50 15.50
C GLY A 199 -17.85 -13.52 15.12
N LEU A 200 -16.57 -13.18 14.91
CA LEU A 200 -15.53 -14.20 14.84
C LEU A 200 -14.90 -14.43 16.22
N PRO A 201 -14.85 -15.67 16.73
CA PRO A 201 -14.13 -15.98 17.96
C PRO A 201 -12.64 -15.73 17.74
N ILE A 202 -12.06 -14.89 18.60
CA ILE A 202 -10.62 -14.70 18.69
C ILE A 202 -10.04 -16.05 19.09
N LEU A 203 -9.45 -16.79 18.14
CA LEU A 203 -8.71 -18.00 18.46
C LEU A 203 -7.39 -17.57 19.09
N TYR A 204 -7.29 -17.79 20.41
CA TYR A 204 -6.05 -17.77 21.18
C TYR A 204 -5.26 -19.05 20.96
#